data_AF-A0AA41X9F3-F1
#
_entry.id   AF-A0AA41X9F3-F1
#
_cell.length_a   1.000
_cell.length_b   1.000
_cell.length_c   1.000
_cell.angle_alpha   90.00
_cell.angle_beta   90.00
_cell.angle_gamma   90.00
#
_symmetry.space_group_name_H-M   'P 1'
#
loop_
_entity.id
_entity.type
_entity.pdbx_description
1 polymer ?
#
loop_
_entity_poly.entity_id
_entity_poly.type
_entity_poly.pdbx_seq_one_letter_code
_entity_poly.pdbx_strand_id
1 'polypeptide(L)'
;MIHFIRKPGLLLLMLTLLICGGCSGKQQTEEVKEKGKPQAVVADPEPQKPVAVQPPAKPEKPPVPPKKFLVYIDPGHQRKANTGQEPVGPGAAETKMKVTGGATGVATKKPEYVLALEASLILKELLEQKGFQVMMTRTTHDVDLSNRQRAEMANQQHADLLIRIHADSSESQGTKGLSVLTPSNQNPYTKAIYEDSLRASQLILSEVKKNSAVSVLGIRYRDDLSGFNWSKVPSTLVEMGYMSNPEEDRKMSDPTYLRALMGNLADGIVAYAAGK
;
A
#
# COMPACT_ATOMS: atom_id res chain seq x y z
N MET A 1 -20.88 -33.55 -42.17
CA MET A 1 -19.57 -33.19 -42.78
C MET A 1 -19.09 -31.95 -42.05
N ILE A 2 -18.00 -31.86 -41.29
CA ILE A 2 -16.78 -32.66 -41.14
C ILE A 2 -16.39 -32.60 -39.65
N HIS A 3 -16.02 -33.74 -39.08
CA HIS A 3 -15.39 -33.89 -37.77
C HIS A 3 -13.94 -33.38 -37.83
N PHE A 4 -13.45 -32.72 -36.77
CA PHE A 4 -12.06 -32.88 -36.38
C PHE A 4 -11.91 -33.03 -34.87
N ILE A 5 -11.61 -34.28 -34.50
CA ILE A 5 -11.16 -34.76 -33.20
C ILE A 5 -9.67 -34.50 -33.09
N ARG A 6 -9.17 -34.01 -31.95
CA ARG A 6 -7.82 -34.35 -31.47
C ARG A 6 -7.78 -34.34 -29.93
N LYS A 7 -7.35 -35.49 -29.40
CA LYS A 7 -7.25 -35.89 -27.99
C LYS A 7 -6.03 -35.26 -27.28
N PRO A 8 -6.00 -35.24 -25.94
CA PRO A 8 -4.95 -34.62 -25.13
C PRO A 8 -3.71 -35.50 -24.97
N GLY A 9 -2.54 -34.86 -24.92
CA GLY A 9 -1.26 -35.48 -24.60
C GLY A 9 -0.96 -35.43 -23.10
N LEU A 10 -0.87 -36.61 -22.50
CA LEU A 10 -0.43 -36.91 -21.15
C LEU A 10 1.12 -36.88 -21.13
N LEU A 11 1.76 -36.12 -20.23
CA LEU A 11 3.19 -36.29 -19.95
C LEU A 11 3.45 -36.39 -18.44
N LEU A 12 4.36 -37.30 -18.15
CA LEU A 12 4.55 -38.10 -16.96
C LEU A 12 5.37 -37.37 -15.89
N LEU A 13 4.92 -37.48 -14.64
CA LEU A 13 5.61 -37.04 -13.43
C LEU A 13 6.75 -38.04 -13.13
N MET A 14 7.99 -37.56 -13.00
CA MET A 14 9.12 -38.36 -12.50
C MET A 14 9.67 -37.70 -11.24
N LEU A 15 9.27 -38.26 -10.11
CA LEU A 15 9.77 -37.98 -8.76
C LEU A 15 11.03 -38.84 -8.56
N THR A 16 12.19 -38.23 -8.31
CA THR A 16 13.36 -38.94 -7.78
C THR A 16 13.80 -38.28 -6.47
N LEU A 17 13.55 -39.01 -5.40
CA LEU A 17 13.99 -38.75 -4.03
C LEU A 17 15.33 -39.50 -3.86
N LEU A 18 16.41 -38.79 -3.54
CA LEU A 18 17.68 -39.43 -3.15
C LEU A 18 18.03 -38.99 -1.72
N ILE A 19 17.92 -39.94 -0.80
CA ILE A 19 18.42 -39.88 0.58
C ILE A 19 19.74 -40.67 0.60
N CYS A 20 20.75 -40.10 1.24
CA CYS A 20 21.90 -40.72 1.94
C CYS A 20 22.92 -39.60 2.15
N GLY A 21 23.62 -39.40 3.26
CA GLY A 21 23.86 -40.17 4.47
C GLY A 21 25.09 -39.50 5.09
N GLY A 22 25.06 -39.23 6.40
CA GLY A 22 26.16 -38.54 7.07
C GLY A 22 27.45 -39.34 7.12
N CYS A 23 28.58 -38.65 7.31
CA CYS A 23 29.75 -39.20 7.96
C CYS A 23 30.46 -38.13 8.79
N SER A 24 30.67 -38.49 10.04
CA SER A 24 31.37 -37.77 11.10
C SER A 24 32.86 -38.13 11.02
N GLY A 25 33.75 -37.16 11.23
CA GLY A 25 35.20 -37.36 11.29
C GLY A 25 35.79 -36.50 12.40
N LYS A 26 36.20 -37.15 13.49
CA LYS A 26 36.94 -36.60 14.64
C LYS A 26 38.45 -36.80 14.45
N GLN A 27 39.20 -36.11 15.32
CA GLN A 27 40.63 -36.18 15.65
C GLN A 27 41.48 -35.17 14.88
N GLN A 28 42.39 -34.41 15.50
CA GLN A 28 43.28 -34.80 16.60
C GLN A 28 43.71 -33.59 17.45
N THR A 29 44.01 -33.89 18.71
CA THR A 29 44.55 -33.06 19.78
C THR A 29 46.05 -32.80 19.63
N GLU A 30 46.52 -31.62 20.01
CA GLU A 30 47.86 -31.46 20.60
C GLU A 30 47.79 -30.54 21.83
N GLU A 31 48.42 -31.02 22.89
CA GLU A 31 48.48 -30.47 24.24
C GLU A 31 49.96 -30.18 24.51
N VAL A 32 50.32 -28.95 24.94
CA VAL A 32 51.67 -28.66 25.45
C VAL A 32 51.56 -27.88 26.77
N LYS A 33 52.37 -28.36 27.72
CA LYS A 33 52.41 -28.14 29.15
C LYS A 33 52.77 -26.72 29.60
N GLU A 34 52.17 -26.37 30.73
CA GLU A 34 52.49 -25.27 31.64
C GLU A 34 53.74 -25.57 32.49
N LYS A 35 54.52 -24.52 32.85
CA LYS A 35 55.08 -24.31 34.20
C LYS A 35 55.85 -22.99 34.33
N GLY A 36 55.51 -22.22 35.38
CA GLY A 36 56.49 -21.56 36.26
C GLY A 36 56.73 -20.05 36.12
N LYS A 37 56.16 -19.26 37.04
CA LYS A 37 56.62 -17.91 37.44
C LYS A 37 57.88 -18.05 38.32
N PRO A 38 58.82 -17.07 38.39
CA PRO A 38 58.62 -15.92 39.29
C PRO A 38 59.29 -14.55 38.91
N GLN A 39 58.60 -13.49 39.35
CA GLN A 39 59.03 -12.19 39.95
C GLN A 39 60.18 -11.28 39.46
N ALA A 40 59.80 -9.99 39.42
CA ALA A 40 60.55 -8.72 39.65
C ALA A 40 61.55 -8.31 38.55
N VAL A 41 61.82 -7.04 38.22
CA VAL A 41 61.81 -5.78 38.99
C VAL A 41 61.53 -4.63 38.00
N VAL A 42 60.94 -3.56 38.52
CA VAL A 42 60.58 -2.29 37.87
C VAL A 42 61.83 -1.54 37.40
N ALA A 43 61.78 -0.96 36.19
CA ALA A 43 62.67 0.10 35.74
C ALA A 43 61.81 1.28 35.26
N ASP A 44 62.07 2.47 35.80
CA ASP A 44 61.41 3.73 35.45
C ASP A 44 61.71 4.15 34.00
N PRO A 45 60.71 4.57 33.21
CA PRO A 45 60.94 5.37 32.01
C PRO A 45 60.78 6.88 32.29
N GLU A 46 61.61 7.66 31.60
CA GLU A 46 61.75 9.12 31.62
C GLU A 46 60.46 9.94 31.46
N PRO A 47 60.45 11.21 31.91
CA PRO A 47 59.28 12.08 31.86
C PRO A 47 58.92 12.49 30.42
N GLN A 48 57.75 12.05 29.96
CA GLN A 48 57.13 12.51 28.72
C GLN A 48 56.40 13.84 28.93
N LYS A 49 56.55 14.76 27.97
CA LYS A 49 55.90 16.08 27.95
C LYS A 49 54.35 15.93 27.90
N PRO A 50 53.58 16.86 28.49
CA PRO A 50 52.12 16.74 28.56
C PRO A 50 51.48 16.78 27.16
N VAL A 51 50.76 15.71 26.81
CA VAL A 51 49.88 15.69 25.64
C VAL A 51 48.58 16.43 26.00
N ALA A 52 48.23 17.43 25.19
CA ALA A 52 46.98 18.18 25.36
C ALA A 52 45.77 17.23 25.19
N VAL A 53 44.96 17.12 26.24
CA VAL A 53 43.72 16.32 26.25
C VAL A 53 42.67 17.07 25.43
N GLN A 54 42.27 16.50 24.29
CA GLN A 54 41.12 17.01 23.54
C GLN A 54 39.82 16.68 24.31
N PRO A 55 38.82 17.58 24.33
CA PRO A 55 37.54 17.31 24.96
C PRO A 55 36.83 16.10 24.31
N PRO A 56 36.09 15.29 25.08
CA PRO A 56 35.40 14.12 24.53
C PRO A 56 34.36 14.52 23.49
N ALA A 57 34.43 13.85 22.33
CA ALA A 57 33.45 13.99 21.27
C ALA A 57 32.05 13.62 21.78
N LYS A 58 31.07 14.47 21.45
CA LYS A 58 29.65 14.26 21.74
C LYS A 58 29.20 12.97 21.03
N PRO A 59 28.41 12.08 21.66
CA PRO A 59 27.99 10.84 21.03
C PRO A 59 27.17 11.15 19.77
N GLU A 60 27.64 10.69 18.62
CA GLU A 60 26.89 10.73 17.37
C GLU A 60 25.63 9.86 17.51
N LYS A 61 24.49 10.41 17.11
CA LYS A 61 23.24 9.66 17.07
C LYS A 61 23.39 8.49 16.09
N PRO A 62 22.84 7.30 16.40
CA PRO A 62 22.85 6.18 15.47
C PRO A 62 22.25 6.61 14.12
N PRO A 63 22.74 6.08 12.98
CA PRO A 63 22.18 6.38 11.68
C PRO A 63 20.70 6.00 11.66
N VAL A 64 19.85 6.96 11.30
CA VAL A 64 18.41 6.72 11.11
C VAL A 64 18.27 5.74 9.93
N PRO A 65 17.55 4.61 10.09
CA PRO A 65 17.33 3.69 8.99
C PRO A 65 16.61 4.41 7.82
N PRO A 66 16.86 4.03 6.56
CA PRO A 66 16.23 4.68 5.41
C PRO A 66 14.70 4.62 5.53
N LYS A 67 14.04 5.79 5.38
CA LYS A 67 12.57 5.91 5.44
C LYS A 67 11.97 4.97 4.40
N LYS A 68 11.15 4.01 4.83
CA LYS A 68 10.34 3.18 3.92
C LYS A 68 9.24 4.03 3.30
N PHE A 69 8.95 3.80 2.02
CA PHE A 69 7.85 4.46 1.32
C PHE A 69 6.53 4.17 2.05
N LEU A 70 5.82 5.22 2.47
CA LEU A 70 4.59 5.14 3.22
C LEU A 70 3.38 5.32 2.31
N VAL A 71 2.59 4.27 2.17
CA VAL A 71 1.27 4.30 1.53
C VAL A 71 0.20 4.43 2.60
N TYR A 72 -0.65 5.45 2.49
CA TYR A 72 -1.84 5.63 3.32
C TYR A 72 -3.06 5.14 2.55
N ILE A 73 -3.72 4.09 3.03
CA ILE A 73 -4.91 3.51 2.39
C ILE A 73 -6.15 4.05 3.09
N ASP A 74 -7.09 4.57 2.32
CA ASP A 74 -8.39 5.02 2.81
C ASP A 74 -9.51 4.11 2.29
N PRO A 75 -10.00 3.17 3.09
CA PRO A 75 -11.20 2.42 2.76
C PRO A 75 -12.41 3.36 2.82
N GLY A 76 -13.04 3.58 1.66
CA GLY A 76 -14.18 4.47 1.49
C GLY A 76 -15.31 4.18 2.47
N HIS A 77 -16.06 5.24 2.82
CA HIS A 77 -17.23 5.18 3.68
C HIS A 77 -16.98 4.59 5.08
N GLN A 78 -18.05 4.38 5.84
CA GLN A 78 -18.09 3.77 7.16
C GLN A 78 -19.53 3.28 7.45
N ARG A 79 -19.76 2.49 8.50
CA ARG A 79 -21.08 1.89 8.76
C ARG A 79 -22.20 2.95 8.86
N LYS A 80 -21.92 4.05 9.56
CA LYS A 80 -22.85 5.15 9.76
C LYS A 80 -22.37 6.39 8.98
N ALA A 81 -23.15 6.82 8.00
CA ALA A 81 -22.86 8.07 7.31
C ALA A 81 -22.74 9.24 8.31
N ASN A 82 -21.83 10.17 8.03
CA ASN A 82 -21.77 11.45 8.72
C ASN A 82 -22.26 12.52 7.75
N THR A 83 -23.56 12.83 7.83
CA THR A 83 -24.22 13.80 6.95
C THR A 83 -24.06 15.25 7.42
N GLY A 84 -23.33 15.48 8.51
CA GLY A 84 -22.87 16.80 8.89
C GLY A 84 -22.03 17.43 7.78
N GLN A 85 -21.92 18.75 7.79
CA GLN A 85 -21.22 19.50 6.74
C GLN A 85 -19.72 19.69 7.06
N GLU A 86 -18.89 19.73 6.03
CA GLU A 86 -17.50 20.20 6.06
C GLU A 86 -17.21 21.08 4.85
N PRO A 87 -16.26 22.03 4.93
CA PRO A 87 -15.87 22.82 3.76
C PRO A 87 -15.31 21.94 2.65
N VAL A 88 -15.63 22.27 1.40
CA VAL A 88 -15.19 21.49 0.22
C VAL A 88 -13.67 21.50 0.06
N GLY A 89 -12.97 22.48 0.62
CA GLY A 89 -11.51 22.60 0.64
C GLY A 89 -11.03 23.67 1.64
N PRO A 90 -9.72 23.82 1.86
CA PRO A 90 -9.15 24.84 2.73
C PRO A 90 -9.62 26.26 2.38
N GLY A 91 -10.23 26.96 3.34
CA GLY A 91 -10.71 28.34 3.16
C GLY A 91 -12.00 28.50 2.35
N ALA A 92 -12.63 27.40 1.91
CA ALA A 92 -13.89 27.47 1.17
C ALA A 92 -15.06 27.86 2.08
N ALA A 93 -15.97 28.70 1.56
CA ALA A 93 -17.27 28.96 2.19
C ALA A 93 -18.29 27.85 1.86
N GLU A 94 -18.16 27.23 0.69
CA GLU A 94 -18.99 26.10 0.28
C GLU A 94 -18.70 24.87 1.14
N THR A 95 -19.76 24.17 1.52
CA THR A 95 -19.69 22.92 2.30
C THR A 95 -20.37 21.77 1.59
N LYS A 96 -19.96 20.54 1.95
CA LYS A 96 -20.63 19.30 1.55
C LYS A 96 -20.72 18.33 2.72
N MET A 97 -21.47 17.25 2.55
CA MET A 97 -21.53 16.19 3.57
C MET A 97 -20.14 15.61 3.85
N LYS A 98 -19.85 15.37 5.12
CA LYS A 98 -18.59 14.82 5.62
C LYS A 98 -18.29 13.45 5.02
N VAL A 99 -19.24 12.51 5.10
CA VAL A 99 -19.15 11.17 4.49
C VAL A 99 -20.56 10.64 4.20
N THR A 100 -20.81 10.18 2.98
CA THR A 100 -22.06 9.51 2.58
C THR A 100 -22.06 8.03 2.98
N GLY A 101 -23.22 7.36 2.92
CA GLY A 101 -23.35 5.93 3.25
C GLY A 101 -22.69 4.96 2.25
N GLY A 102 -22.34 5.45 1.06
CA GLY A 102 -21.85 4.62 -0.04
C GLY A 102 -22.96 3.83 -0.74
N ALA A 103 -22.57 3.05 -1.75
CA ALA A 103 -23.45 2.16 -2.49
C ALA A 103 -23.75 0.85 -1.74
N THR A 104 -24.67 0.05 -2.28
CA THR A 104 -24.94 -1.32 -1.84
C THR A 104 -25.13 -2.21 -3.06
N GLY A 105 -24.48 -3.38 -3.04
CA GLY A 105 -24.51 -4.35 -4.13
C GLY A 105 -25.92 -4.79 -4.46
N VAL A 106 -26.34 -4.67 -5.71
CA VAL A 106 -27.71 -5.03 -6.12
C VAL A 106 -27.99 -6.53 -6.04
N ALA A 107 -26.96 -7.37 -6.21
CA ALA A 107 -27.04 -8.83 -6.18
C ALA A 107 -26.59 -9.41 -4.83
N THR A 108 -25.48 -8.95 -4.29
CA THR A 108 -24.86 -9.51 -3.06
C THR A 108 -25.41 -8.86 -1.79
N LYS A 109 -26.00 -7.67 -1.91
CA LYS A 109 -26.40 -6.80 -0.79
C LYS A 109 -25.24 -6.37 0.11
N LYS A 110 -23.98 -6.59 -0.32
CA LYS A 110 -22.79 -6.12 0.39
C LYS A 110 -22.76 -4.58 0.35
N PRO A 111 -22.64 -3.89 1.49
CA PRO A 111 -22.44 -2.44 1.51
C PRO A 111 -21.05 -2.06 1.01
N GLU A 112 -20.91 -0.91 0.36
CA GLU A 112 -19.62 -0.43 -0.16
C GLU A 112 -18.55 -0.31 0.93
N TYR A 113 -18.91 0.19 2.12
CA TYR A 113 -17.95 0.33 3.22
C TYR A 113 -17.35 -1.01 3.68
N VAL A 114 -18.05 -2.13 3.45
CA VAL A 114 -17.54 -3.48 3.72
C VAL A 114 -16.57 -3.88 2.62
N LEU A 115 -17.01 -3.81 1.35
CA LEU A 115 -16.20 -4.12 0.18
C LEU A 115 -14.89 -3.32 0.14
N ALA A 116 -14.96 -2.01 0.36
CA ALA A 116 -13.80 -1.12 0.37
C ALA A 116 -12.80 -1.51 1.46
N LEU A 117 -13.27 -1.93 2.65
CA LEU A 117 -12.38 -2.38 3.72
C LEU A 117 -11.73 -3.73 3.40
N GLU A 118 -12.49 -4.70 2.88
CA GLU A 118 -11.97 -6.00 2.45
C GLU A 118 -10.86 -5.83 1.42
N ALA A 119 -11.11 -5.05 0.37
CA ALA A 119 -10.13 -4.73 -0.67
C ALA A 119 -8.88 -4.05 -0.10
N SER A 120 -9.08 -3.06 0.78
CA SER A 120 -7.99 -2.30 1.38
C SER A 120 -7.10 -3.14 2.30
N LEU A 121 -7.67 -4.11 3.03
CA LEU A 121 -6.90 -5.04 3.86
C LEU A 121 -6.03 -5.97 3.01
N ILE A 122 -6.55 -6.43 1.87
CA ILE A 122 -5.77 -7.22 0.91
C ILE A 122 -4.65 -6.36 0.30
N LEU A 123 -4.95 -5.13 -0.12
CA LEU A 123 -3.94 -4.21 -0.65
C LEU A 123 -2.84 -3.92 0.37
N LYS A 124 -3.21 -3.71 1.63
CA LYS A 124 -2.24 -3.54 2.73
C LYS A 124 -1.29 -4.73 2.83
N GLU A 125 -1.83 -5.94 2.89
CA GLU A 125 -1.04 -7.17 3.00
C GLU A 125 -0.02 -7.28 1.84
N LEU A 126 -0.49 -7.05 0.60
CA LEU A 126 0.33 -7.15 -0.60
C LEU A 126 1.44 -6.09 -0.66
N LEU A 127 1.15 -4.86 -0.21
CA LEU A 127 2.14 -3.79 -0.14
C LEU A 127 3.18 -4.03 0.95
N GLU A 128 2.77 -4.52 2.12
CA GLU A 128 3.70 -4.89 3.20
C GLU A 128 4.64 -6.02 2.78
N GLN A 129 4.13 -7.03 2.05
CA GLN A 129 4.96 -8.08 1.44
C GLN A 129 5.99 -7.54 0.44
N LYS A 130 5.68 -6.40 -0.21
CA LYS A 130 6.58 -5.68 -1.13
C LYS A 130 7.50 -4.68 -0.42
N GLY A 131 7.49 -4.65 0.92
CA GLY A 131 8.42 -3.85 1.73
C GLY A 131 7.96 -2.42 2.05
N PHE A 132 6.72 -2.06 1.70
CA PHE A 132 6.15 -0.75 1.98
C PHE A 132 5.75 -0.62 3.45
N GLN A 133 5.80 0.61 3.96
CA GLN A 133 5.06 0.94 5.17
C GLN A 133 3.61 1.27 4.77
N VAL A 134 2.64 0.71 5.49
CA VAL A 134 1.23 0.94 5.19
C VAL A 134 0.49 1.38 6.44
N MET A 135 -0.26 2.48 6.30
CA MET A 135 -1.21 2.94 7.31
C MET A 135 -2.61 3.02 6.69
N MET A 136 -3.65 2.96 7.52
CA MET A 136 -5.04 3.00 7.07
C MET A 136 -5.82 4.08 7.81
N THR A 137 -6.81 4.70 7.15
CA THR A 137 -7.73 5.63 7.83
C THR A 137 -8.66 4.91 8.80
N ARG A 138 -9.05 3.67 8.48
CA ARG A 138 -9.83 2.80 9.34
C ARG A 138 -9.51 1.33 9.10
N THR A 139 -9.62 0.53 10.15
CA THR A 139 -9.53 -0.94 10.12
C THR A 139 -10.81 -1.62 10.60
N THR A 140 -11.81 -0.83 11.00
CA THR A 140 -13.14 -1.28 11.42
C THR A 140 -14.22 -0.52 10.65
N HIS A 141 -15.48 -0.91 10.82
CA HIS A 141 -16.63 -0.23 10.21
C HIS A 141 -17.21 0.88 11.09
N ASP A 142 -17.01 0.77 12.40
CA ASP A 142 -17.61 1.62 13.43
C ASP A 142 -16.64 2.76 13.78
N VAL A 143 -16.54 3.71 12.86
CA VAL A 143 -15.74 4.94 12.99
C VAL A 143 -16.61 6.15 12.65
N ASP A 144 -16.18 7.34 13.09
CA ASP A 144 -16.78 8.61 12.68
C ASP A 144 -15.70 9.54 12.12
N LEU A 145 -15.39 9.36 10.82
CA LEU A 145 -14.35 10.10 10.11
C LEU A 145 -14.94 10.85 8.93
N SER A 146 -14.64 12.14 8.81
CA SER A 146 -14.96 12.94 7.64
C SER A 146 -13.97 12.71 6.49
N ASN A 147 -14.34 13.09 5.26
CA ASN A 147 -13.41 13.04 4.12
C ASN A 147 -12.21 13.98 4.29
N ARG A 148 -12.41 15.15 4.90
CA ARG A 148 -11.31 16.02 5.34
C ARG A 148 -10.37 15.31 6.32
N GLN A 149 -10.91 14.70 7.39
CA GLN A 149 -10.09 14.03 8.40
C GLN A 149 -9.24 12.91 7.78
N ARG A 150 -9.82 12.13 6.86
CA ARG A 150 -9.11 11.07 6.12
C ARG A 150 -7.90 11.60 5.35
N ALA A 151 -8.03 12.75 4.68
CA ALA A 151 -6.92 13.40 4.00
C ALA A 151 -5.89 13.97 4.99
N GLU A 152 -6.34 14.60 6.07
CA GLU A 152 -5.48 15.16 7.11
C GLU A 152 -4.64 14.08 7.83
N MET A 153 -5.17 12.88 8.04
CA MET A 153 -4.43 11.74 8.61
C MET A 153 -3.20 11.38 7.74
N ALA A 154 -3.39 11.30 6.42
CA ALA A 154 -2.27 11.04 5.49
C ALA A 154 -1.25 12.19 5.48
N ASN A 155 -1.73 13.43 5.52
CA ASN A 155 -0.88 14.62 5.59
C ASN A 155 -0.02 14.64 6.86
N GLN A 156 -0.61 14.32 8.02
CA GLN A 156 0.07 14.31 9.32
C GLN A 156 1.19 13.26 9.39
N GLN A 157 1.03 12.15 8.67
CA GLN A 157 2.04 11.10 8.61
C GLN A 157 3.07 11.33 7.50
N HIS A 158 2.97 12.43 6.75
CA HIS A 158 3.83 12.69 5.58
C HIS A 158 3.89 11.46 4.65
N ALA A 159 2.72 10.89 4.37
CA ALA A 159 2.60 9.76 3.48
C ALA A 159 3.11 10.13 2.09
N ASP A 160 3.74 9.17 1.42
CA ASP A 160 4.28 9.37 0.07
C ASP A 160 3.19 9.16 -0.99
N LEU A 161 2.10 8.46 -0.64
CA LEU A 161 0.88 8.32 -1.44
C LEU A 161 -0.35 8.09 -0.54
N LEU A 162 -1.45 8.79 -0.80
CA LEU A 162 -2.79 8.47 -0.31
C LEU A 162 -3.58 7.75 -1.43
N ILE A 163 -4.01 6.51 -1.18
CA ILE A 163 -4.90 5.76 -2.08
C ILE A 163 -6.24 5.51 -1.43
N ARG A 164 -7.32 5.91 -2.09
CA ARG A 164 -8.70 5.76 -1.62
C ARG A 164 -9.38 4.65 -2.39
N ILE A 165 -10.01 3.70 -1.71
CA ILE A 165 -10.64 2.52 -2.32
C ILE A 165 -12.16 2.62 -2.18
N HIS A 166 -12.86 2.58 -3.31
CA HIS A 166 -14.30 2.77 -3.44
C HIS A 166 -14.89 1.80 -4.48
N ALA A 167 -16.23 1.78 -4.57
CA ALA A 167 -16.92 1.17 -5.69
C ALA A 167 -18.13 2.03 -6.09
N ASP A 168 -18.32 2.19 -7.39
CA ASP A 168 -19.27 3.16 -7.95
C ASP A 168 -20.69 2.60 -7.98
N SER A 169 -21.65 3.47 -8.27
CA SER A 169 -23.03 3.11 -8.55
C SER A 169 -23.61 4.02 -9.62
N SER A 170 -24.52 3.47 -10.42
CA SER A 170 -25.19 4.15 -11.53
C SER A 170 -26.66 3.77 -11.53
N GLU A 171 -27.51 4.67 -12.00
CA GLU A 171 -28.93 4.41 -12.27
C GLU A 171 -29.11 3.26 -13.29
N SER A 172 -28.14 3.08 -14.19
CA SER A 172 -28.12 1.96 -15.12
C SER A 172 -27.35 0.77 -14.55
N GLN A 173 -28.03 -0.37 -14.46
CA GLN A 173 -27.39 -1.66 -14.11
C GLN A 173 -26.45 -2.18 -15.20
N GLY A 174 -26.46 -1.59 -16.40
CA GLY A 174 -25.55 -1.94 -17.50
C GLY A 174 -24.17 -1.27 -17.41
N THR A 175 -24.03 -0.21 -16.61
CA THR A 175 -22.74 0.49 -16.44
C THR A 175 -21.74 -0.41 -15.72
N LYS A 176 -20.53 -0.58 -16.27
CA LYS A 176 -19.49 -1.41 -15.66
C LYS A 176 -18.08 -0.91 -15.97
N GLY A 177 -17.13 -1.36 -15.15
CA GLY A 177 -15.70 -1.09 -15.31
C GLY A 177 -15.14 -0.16 -14.24
N LEU A 178 -13.85 -0.34 -14.00
CA LEU A 178 -13.06 0.39 -13.03
C LEU A 178 -12.69 1.77 -13.56
N SER A 179 -12.71 2.78 -12.69
CA SER A 179 -12.12 4.08 -12.99
C SER A 179 -11.13 4.52 -11.92
N VAL A 180 -10.12 5.27 -12.32
CA VAL A 180 -9.17 5.89 -11.40
C VAL A 180 -9.45 7.39 -11.39
N LEU A 181 -9.78 7.93 -10.22
CA LEU A 181 -10.02 9.34 -10.03
C LEU A 181 -8.74 10.02 -9.53
N THR A 182 -8.46 11.19 -10.07
CA THR A 182 -7.31 12.05 -9.69
C THR A 182 -7.79 13.50 -9.53
N PRO A 183 -7.18 14.31 -8.65
CA PRO A 183 -7.37 15.75 -8.70
C PRO A 183 -7.08 16.29 -10.12
N SER A 184 -7.86 17.28 -10.58
CA SER A 184 -7.54 17.97 -11.84
C SER A 184 -6.46 19.04 -11.66
N ASN A 185 -5.83 19.46 -12.77
CA ASN A 185 -4.90 20.59 -12.77
C ASN A 185 -5.58 21.94 -12.43
N GLN A 186 -6.90 22.02 -12.62
CA GLN A 186 -7.69 23.23 -12.33
C GLN A 186 -8.14 23.29 -10.87
N ASN A 187 -8.01 22.18 -10.13
CA ASN A 187 -8.36 22.14 -8.72
C ASN A 187 -7.52 23.16 -7.93
N PRO A 188 -8.13 24.19 -7.34
CA PRO A 188 -7.38 25.26 -6.69
C PRO A 188 -6.63 24.79 -5.44
N TYR A 189 -7.03 23.66 -4.85
CA TYR A 189 -6.48 23.17 -3.59
C TYR A 189 -5.33 22.17 -3.78
N THR A 190 -5.25 21.52 -4.94
CA THR A 190 -4.33 20.37 -5.15
C THR A 190 -3.31 20.60 -6.26
N LYS A 191 -3.15 21.83 -6.75
CA LYS A 191 -2.12 22.19 -7.77
C LYS A 191 -0.73 21.64 -7.43
N ALA A 192 -0.32 21.73 -6.17
CA ALA A 192 1.00 21.28 -5.72
C ALA A 192 1.22 19.76 -5.79
N ILE A 193 0.13 18.97 -5.80
CA ILE A 193 0.19 17.50 -5.82
C ILE A 193 -0.33 16.90 -7.13
N TYR A 194 -0.79 17.74 -8.08
CA TYR A 194 -1.48 17.30 -9.30
C TYR A 194 -0.62 16.34 -10.14
N GLU A 195 0.58 16.76 -10.53
CA GLU A 195 1.45 15.96 -11.42
C GLU A 195 1.81 14.61 -10.79
N ASP A 196 2.12 14.61 -9.49
CA ASP A 196 2.44 13.39 -8.76
C ASP A 196 1.24 12.48 -8.57
N SER A 197 0.05 13.04 -8.32
CA SER A 197 -1.20 12.29 -8.21
C SER A 197 -1.56 11.65 -9.55
N LEU A 198 -1.45 12.40 -10.65
CA LEU A 198 -1.69 11.91 -11.99
C LEU A 198 -0.72 10.78 -12.35
N ARG A 199 0.57 10.92 -12.02
CA ARG A 199 1.57 9.87 -12.26
C ARG A 199 1.22 8.58 -11.50
N ALA A 200 0.83 8.68 -10.24
CA ALA A 200 0.36 7.52 -9.47
C ALA A 200 -0.87 6.87 -10.11
N SER A 201 -1.88 7.67 -10.48
CA SER A 201 -3.10 7.19 -11.14
C SER A 201 -2.82 6.51 -12.47
N GLN A 202 -1.91 7.05 -13.30
CA GLN A 202 -1.52 6.46 -14.59
C GLN A 202 -0.83 5.11 -14.42
N LEU A 203 0.11 5.00 -13.48
CA LEU A 203 0.84 3.76 -13.23
C LEU A 203 -0.08 2.68 -12.65
N ILE A 204 -0.94 3.02 -11.70
CA ILE A 204 -2.00 2.11 -11.20
C ILE A 204 -2.89 1.63 -12.34
N LEU A 205 -3.41 2.55 -13.17
CA LEU A 205 -4.27 2.18 -14.28
C LEU A 205 -3.53 1.28 -15.30
N SER A 206 -2.24 1.53 -15.53
CA SER A 206 -1.44 0.75 -16.48
C SER A 206 -1.26 -0.70 -16.04
N GLU A 207 -1.05 -0.95 -14.74
CA GLU A 207 -0.94 -2.30 -14.19
C GLU A 207 -2.30 -3.01 -14.14
N VAL A 208 -3.37 -2.29 -13.81
CA VAL A 208 -4.74 -2.83 -13.85
C VAL A 208 -5.12 -3.29 -15.27
N LYS A 209 -4.74 -2.53 -16.31
CA LYS A 209 -5.01 -2.89 -17.71
C LYS A 209 -4.38 -4.21 -18.16
N LYS A 210 -3.38 -4.73 -17.44
CA LYS A 210 -2.78 -6.05 -17.74
C LYS A 210 -3.71 -7.20 -17.33
N ASN A 211 -4.70 -6.93 -16.47
CA ASN A 211 -5.67 -7.92 -16.03
C ASN A 211 -6.87 -7.93 -16.99
N SER A 212 -6.92 -8.92 -17.88
CA SER A 212 -8.00 -9.07 -18.88
C SER A 212 -9.38 -9.33 -18.26
N ALA A 213 -9.44 -9.69 -16.97
CA ALA A 213 -10.70 -9.81 -16.26
C ALA A 213 -11.27 -8.44 -15.83
N VAL A 214 -10.53 -7.34 -15.92
CA VAL A 214 -10.98 -6.01 -15.46
C VAL A 214 -11.34 -5.14 -16.67
N SER A 215 -12.60 -4.68 -16.73
CA SER A 215 -12.97 -3.61 -17.66
C SER A 215 -12.51 -2.28 -17.10
N VAL A 216 -11.88 -1.42 -17.91
CA VAL A 216 -11.26 -0.17 -17.45
C VAL A 216 -11.82 1.01 -18.22
N LEU A 217 -12.40 1.98 -17.51
CA LEU A 217 -12.97 3.21 -18.07
C LEU A 217 -11.94 4.34 -18.19
N GLY A 218 -10.82 4.25 -17.49
CA GLY A 218 -9.73 5.22 -17.56
C GLY A 218 -9.66 6.17 -16.36
N ILE A 219 -8.97 7.30 -16.55
CA ILE A 219 -8.78 8.32 -15.53
C ILE A 219 -9.91 9.35 -15.59
N ARG A 220 -10.45 9.74 -14.44
CA ARG A 220 -11.42 10.84 -14.28
C ARG A 220 -10.85 11.93 -13.39
N TYR A 221 -10.81 13.15 -13.90
CA TYR A 221 -10.31 14.32 -13.16
C TYR A 221 -11.41 14.92 -12.29
N ARG A 222 -11.11 15.29 -11.04
CA ARG A 222 -12.08 15.75 -10.05
C ARG A 222 -11.61 16.98 -9.28
N ASP A 223 -12.54 17.90 -9.05
CA ASP A 223 -12.34 19.15 -8.29
C ASP A 223 -13.25 19.24 -7.05
N ASP A 224 -14.24 18.35 -6.97
CA ASP A 224 -15.37 18.43 -6.05
C ASP A 224 -15.21 17.54 -4.81
N LEU A 225 -14.16 16.72 -4.72
CA LEU A 225 -13.98 15.75 -3.66
C LEU A 225 -13.17 16.36 -2.49
N SER A 226 -13.81 16.58 -1.33
CA SER A 226 -13.12 17.08 -0.13
C SER A 226 -11.93 16.19 0.26
N GLY A 227 -12.04 14.88 0.05
CA GLY A 227 -10.95 13.94 0.24
C GLY A 227 -9.70 14.18 -0.62
N PHE A 228 -9.84 14.81 -1.80
CA PHE A 228 -8.72 15.32 -2.59
C PHE A 228 -8.35 16.73 -2.17
N ASN A 229 -9.32 17.62 -2.06
CA ASN A 229 -9.10 19.05 -1.82
C ASN A 229 -8.38 19.35 -0.51
N TRP A 230 -8.48 18.48 0.49
CA TRP A 230 -7.76 18.60 1.76
C TRP A 230 -6.41 17.86 1.78
N SER A 231 -6.04 17.13 0.72
CA SER A 231 -4.78 16.40 0.63
C SER A 231 -3.61 17.34 0.32
N LYS A 232 -2.51 17.17 1.04
CA LYS A 232 -1.20 17.80 0.81
C LYS A 232 -0.15 16.79 0.31
N VAL A 233 -0.50 15.51 0.30
CA VAL A 233 0.28 14.41 -0.26
C VAL A 233 -0.36 13.95 -1.58
N PRO A 234 0.41 13.33 -2.51
CA PRO A 234 -0.16 12.77 -3.75
C PRO A 234 -1.35 11.85 -3.44
N SER A 235 -2.45 11.99 -4.18
CA SER A 235 -3.71 11.32 -3.86
C SER A 235 -4.42 10.78 -5.09
N THR A 236 -4.87 9.54 -5.01
CA THR A 236 -5.63 8.85 -6.06
C THR A 236 -6.79 8.09 -5.44
N LEU A 237 -7.89 7.93 -6.18
CA LEU A 237 -9.05 7.15 -5.76
C LEU A 237 -9.35 6.09 -6.83
N VAL A 238 -9.61 4.87 -6.41
CA VAL A 238 -9.99 3.76 -7.31
C VAL A 238 -11.45 3.41 -7.06
N GLU A 239 -12.28 3.58 -8.09
CA GLU A 239 -13.63 3.04 -8.16
C GLU A 239 -13.52 1.65 -8.78
N MET A 240 -13.54 0.59 -7.97
CA MET A 240 -13.17 -0.77 -8.38
C MET A 240 -14.09 -1.40 -9.44
N GLY A 241 -15.31 -0.87 -9.58
CA GLY A 241 -16.37 -1.36 -10.44
C GLY A 241 -17.71 -0.76 -10.00
N TYR A 242 -18.81 -1.21 -10.59
CA TYR A 242 -20.16 -0.70 -10.29
C TYR A 242 -20.95 -1.69 -9.44
N MET A 243 -21.28 -1.32 -8.19
CA MET A 243 -22.13 -2.12 -7.30
C MET A 243 -23.58 -2.20 -7.78
N SER A 244 -24.00 -1.28 -8.65
CA SER A 244 -25.30 -1.32 -9.34
C SER A 244 -25.35 -2.33 -10.49
N ASN A 245 -24.21 -2.82 -10.96
CA ASN A 245 -24.14 -3.85 -11.98
C ASN A 245 -24.06 -5.24 -11.33
N PRO A 246 -25.02 -6.15 -11.58
CA PRO A 246 -25.05 -7.46 -10.91
C PRO A 246 -23.85 -8.38 -11.20
N GLU A 247 -23.18 -8.20 -12.34
CA GLU A 247 -21.96 -8.96 -12.70
C GLU A 247 -20.77 -8.45 -11.88
N GLU A 248 -20.52 -7.14 -11.90
CA GLU A 248 -19.43 -6.51 -11.16
C GLU A 248 -19.61 -6.60 -9.64
N ASP A 249 -20.83 -6.49 -9.12
CA ASP A 249 -21.13 -6.67 -7.69
C ASP A 249 -20.71 -8.07 -7.19
N ARG A 250 -21.10 -9.13 -7.91
CA ARG A 250 -20.69 -10.50 -7.58
C ARG A 250 -19.19 -10.68 -7.71
N LYS A 251 -18.61 -10.12 -8.76
CA LYS A 251 -17.19 -10.23 -9.08
C LYS A 251 -16.31 -9.51 -8.04
N MET A 252 -16.67 -8.30 -7.64
CA MET A 252 -15.99 -7.57 -6.55
C MET A 252 -16.16 -8.27 -5.19
N SER A 253 -17.21 -9.06 -5.02
CA SER A 253 -17.40 -9.91 -3.84
C SER A 253 -16.68 -11.25 -3.90
N ASP A 254 -16.10 -11.62 -5.05
CA ASP A 254 -15.27 -12.81 -5.19
C ASP A 254 -13.86 -12.53 -4.68
N PRO A 255 -13.37 -13.28 -3.67
CA PRO A 255 -12.07 -13.02 -3.05
C PRO A 255 -10.88 -13.26 -4.00
N THR A 256 -11.01 -14.15 -4.99
CA THR A 256 -9.96 -14.41 -5.98
C THR A 256 -9.81 -13.22 -6.92
N TYR A 257 -10.93 -12.72 -7.45
CA TYR A 257 -10.94 -11.51 -8.27
C TYR A 257 -10.43 -10.31 -7.49
N LEU A 258 -10.93 -10.09 -6.27
CA LEU A 258 -10.56 -8.94 -5.46
C LEU A 258 -9.06 -8.94 -5.14
N ARG A 259 -8.49 -10.11 -4.81
CA ARG A 259 -7.04 -10.23 -4.57
C ARG A 259 -6.22 -10.01 -5.83
N ALA A 260 -6.65 -10.53 -6.98
CA ALA A 260 -5.97 -10.27 -8.24
C ALA A 260 -5.96 -8.77 -8.59
N LEU A 261 -7.12 -8.10 -8.46
CA LEU A 261 -7.24 -6.66 -8.68
C LEU A 261 -6.34 -5.85 -7.73
N MET A 262 -6.36 -6.15 -6.43
CA MET A 262 -5.48 -5.48 -5.46
C MET A 262 -3.99 -5.77 -5.72
N GLY A 263 -3.65 -6.93 -6.29
CA GLY A 263 -2.32 -7.24 -6.80
C GLY A 263 -1.87 -6.26 -7.88
N ASN A 264 -2.72 -6.00 -8.88
CA ASN A 264 -2.44 -5.01 -9.92
C ASN A 264 -2.29 -3.59 -9.37
N LEU A 265 -3.13 -3.20 -8.39
CA LEU A 265 -2.99 -1.90 -7.71
C LEU A 265 -1.64 -1.81 -6.98
N ALA A 266 -1.26 -2.86 -6.24
CA ALA A 266 0.01 -2.92 -5.54
C ALA A 266 1.20 -2.79 -6.50
N ASP A 267 1.17 -3.48 -7.64
CA ASP A 267 2.22 -3.38 -8.66
C ASP A 267 2.30 -1.96 -9.25
N GLY A 268 1.17 -1.28 -9.43
CA GLY A 268 1.14 0.10 -9.90
C GLY A 268 1.73 1.08 -8.88
N ILE A 269 1.50 0.84 -7.59
CA ILE A 269 2.09 1.61 -6.50
C ILE A 269 3.61 1.33 -6.42
N VAL A 270 4.06 0.09 -6.64
CA VAL A 270 5.50 -0.22 -6.75
C VAL A 270 6.14 0.58 -7.88
N ALA A 271 5.53 0.57 -9.07
CA ALA A 271 6.04 1.32 -10.20
C ALA A 271 6.09 2.84 -9.91
N TYR A 272 5.08 3.38 -9.21
CA TYR A 272 5.07 4.78 -8.78
C TYR A 272 6.22 5.11 -7.83
N ALA A 273 6.41 4.28 -6.80
CA ALA A 273 7.45 4.46 -5.79
C ALA A 273 8.87 4.28 -6.34
N ALA A 274 9.08 3.41 -7.34
CA ALA A 274 10.38 3.23 -7.99
C ALA A 274 10.87 4.46 -8.75
N GLY A 275 9.96 5.38 -9.10
CA GLY A 275 10.28 6.67 -9.72
C GLY A 275 10.31 7.84 -8.74
N LYS A 276 10.47 7.60 -7.44
CA LYS A 276 10.58 8.62 -6.38
C LYS A 276 11.98 8.67 -5.78
#